data_AF-A0A9X3AVM0-F1
#
_entry.id   AF-A0A9X3AVM0-F1
#
_cell.length_a   1.000
_cell.length_b   1.000
_cell.length_c   1.000
_cell.angle_alpha   90.00
_cell.angle_beta   90.00
_cell.angle_gamma   90.00
#
_symmetry.space_group_name_H-M   'P 1'
#
loop_
_entity.id
_entity.type
_entity.pdbx_description
1 polymer ?
#
loop_
_entity_poly.entity_id
_entity_poly.type
_entity_poly.pdbx_seq_one_letter_code
_entity_poly.pdbx_strand_id
1 'polypeptide(L)'
;MSAAMALILSDLIEHYYINEHMSGDQVAAKLGLSQYQVKKYLSQKGLSRTRKQATSKAARTMKQKAANTALSHYDIEENRESRPYKIALSIMKSHYQTSQQ
;
A
#
# COMPACT_ATOMS: atom_id res chain seq x y z
N MET A 1 21.91 -22.16 -22.96
CA MET A 1 20.50 -22.07 -23.40
C MET A 1 20.47 -22.03 -24.92
N SER A 2 19.60 -22.81 -25.55
CA SER A 2 19.36 -22.72 -27.00
C SER A 2 18.65 -21.41 -27.35
N ALA A 3 18.96 -20.82 -28.51
CA ALA A 3 18.36 -19.56 -28.98
C ALA A 3 16.82 -19.64 -29.08
N ALA A 4 16.29 -20.80 -29.48
CA ALA A 4 14.85 -21.05 -29.54
C ALA A 4 14.17 -20.96 -28.16
N MET A 5 14.84 -21.47 -27.12
CA MET A 5 14.32 -21.43 -25.75
C MET A 5 14.25 -20.01 -25.20
N ALA A 6 15.21 -19.16 -25.59
CA ALA A 6 15.23 -17.75 -25.19
C ALA A 6 14.05 -16.98 -25.80
N LEU A 7 13.72 -17.24 -27.08
CA LEU A 7 12.58 -16.63 -27.77
C LEU A 7 11.24 -17.01 -27.11
N ILE A 8 11.06 -18.30 -26.79
CA ILE A 8 9.85 -18.78 -26.11
C ILE A 8 9.69 -18.12 -24.73
N LEU A 9 10.78 -17.98 -23.98
CA LEU A 9 10.75 -17.31 -22.68
C LEU A 9 10.39 -15.82 -22.80
N SER A 10 10.90 -15.12 -23.81
CA SER A 10 10.51 -13.73 -24.05
C SER A 10 9.03 -13.59 -24.37
N ASP A 11 8.48 -14.43 -25.24
CA ASP A 11 7.05 -14.39 -25.61
C ASP A 11 6.16 -14.67 -24.40
N LEU A 12 6.56 -15.61 -23.55
CA LEU A 12 5.87 -15.90 -22.29
C LEU A 12 5.93 -14.72 -21.31
N ILE A 13 7.09 -14.04 -21.19
CA ILE A 13 7.20 -12.85 -20.36
C ILE A 13 6.22 -11.77 -20.84
N GLU A 14 6.19 -11.50 -22.14
CA GLU A 14 5.26 -10.50 -22.71
C GLU A 14 3.81 -10.92 -22.52
N HIS A 15 3.46 -12.17 -22.80
CA HIS A 15 2.09 -12.68 -22.63
C HIS A 15 1.58 -12.49 -21.20
N TYR A 16 2.33 -12.96 -20.20
CA TYR A 16 1.90 -12.83 -18.79
C TYR A 16 1.89 -11.38 -18.30
N TYR A 17 2.86 -10.58 -18.75
CA TYR A 17 2.97 -9.20 -18.32
C TYR A 17 1.89 -8.32 -18.94
N ILE A 18 1.64 -8.46 -20.25
CA ILE A 18 0.74 -7.60 -21.02
C ILE A 18 -0.70 -8.11 -20.93
N ASN A 19 -0.94 -9.37 -21.27
CA ASN A 19 -2.30 -9.92 -21.43
C ASN A 19 -2.91 -10.31 -20.08
N GLU A 20 -2.13 -10.99 -19.23
CA GLU A 20 -2.58 -11.40 -17.89
C GLU A 20 -2.37 -10.29 -16.83
N HIS A 21 -1.86 -9.12 -17.26
CA HIS A 21 -1.59 -7.95 -16.42
C HIS A 21 -0.72 -8.22 -15.17
N MET A 22 0.05 -9.31 -15.15
CA MET A 22 0.89 -9.66 -14.01
C MET A 22 2.01 -8.63 -13.79
N SER A 23 2.44 -8.45 -12.54
CA SER A 23 3.63 -7.66 -12.23
C SER A 23 4.90 -8.42 -12.65
N GLY A 24 6.00 -7.70 -12.89
CA GLY A 24 7.28 -8.35 -13.25
C GLY A 24 7.75 -9.38 -12.22
N ASP A 25 7.45 -9.14 -10.93
CA ASP A 25 7.79 -10.09 -9.86
C ASP A 25 6.90 -11.34 -9.91
N GLN A 26 5.62 -11.19 -10.23
CA GLN A 26 4.70 -12.32 -10.43
C GLN A 26 5.09 -13.14 -11.66
N VAL A 27 5.47 -12.49 -12.77
CA VAL A 27 5.96 -13.16 -13.98
C VAL A 27 7.23 -13.96 -13.68
N ALA A 28 8.17 -13.36 -12.95
CA ALA A 28 9.40 -14.03 -12.52
C ALA A 28 9.10 -15.29 -11.70
N ALA A 29 8.21 -15.19 -10.71
CA ALA A 29 7.79 -16.34 -9.90
C ALA A 29 7.07 -17.42 -10.75
N LYS A 30 6.21 -17.02 -11.69
CA LYS A 30 5.46 -17.93 -12.55
C LYS A 30 6.35 -18.73 -13.51
N LEU A 31 7.39 -18.09 -14.04
CA LEU A 31 8.31 -18.69 -15.02
C LEU A 31 9.57 -19.30 -14.38
N GLY A 32 9.73 -19.20 -13.06
CA GLY A 32 10.95 -19.64 -12.37
C GLY A 32 12.19 -18.84 -12.75
N LEU A 33 12.01 -17.58 -13.15
CA LEU A 33 13.09 -16.68 -13.55
C LEU A 33 13.49 -15.76 -12.41
N SER A 34 14.71 -15.23 -12.47
CA SER A 34 15.08 -14.14 -11.57
C SER A 34 14.31 -12.87 -11.92
N GLN A 35 13.93 -12.10 -10.90
CA GLN A 35 13.30 -10.80 -11.11
C GLN A 35 14.18 -9.87 -11.94
N TYR A 36 15.50 -9.95 -11.78
CA TYR A 36 16.45 -9.16 -12.56
C TYR A 36 16.34 -9.44 -14.06
N GLN A 37 16.29 -10.72 -14.46
CA GLN A 37 16.16 -11.09 -15.88
C GLN A 37 14.87 -10.53 -16.49
N VAL A 38 13.75 -10.68 -15.80
CA VAL A 38 12.46 -10.18 -16.25
C VAL A 38 12.46 -8.66 -16.34
N LYS A 39 12.92 -7.95 -15.30
CA LYS A 39 13.00 -6.48 -15.27
C LYS A 39 13.96 -5.94 -16.34
N LYS A 40 15.11 -6.58 -16.54
CA LYS A 40 16.08 -6.22 -17.58
C LYS A 40 15.46 -6.37 -18.97
N TYR A 41 14.79 -7.49 -19.23
CA TYR A 41 14.10 -7.72 -20.50
C TYR A 41 13.00 -6.68 -20.76
N LEU A 42 12.12 -6.44 -19.77
CA LEU A 42 11.05 -5.44 -19.89
C LEU A 42 11.60 -4.03 -20.10
N SER A 43 12.74 -3.69 -19.48
CA SER A 43 13.42 -2.41 -19.70
C SER A 43 14.02 -2.31 -21.10
N GLN A 44 14.71 -3.35 -21.58
CA GLN A 44 15.30 -3.38 -22.93
C GLN A 44 14.24 -3.29 -24.03
N LYS A 45 13.03 -3.82 -23.79
CA LYS A 45 11.89 -3.75 -24.70
C LYS A 45 11.03 -2.50 -24.55
N GLY A 46 11.33 -1.61 -23.59
CA GLY A 46 10.51 -0.42 -23.34
C GLY A 46 9.12 -0.71 -22.73
N LEU A 47 8.91 -1.92 -22.19
CA LEU A 47 7.65 -2.39 -21.60
C LEU A 47 7.57 -2.14 -20.08
N SER A 48 8.59 -1.53 -19.47
CA SER A 48 8.58 -1.23 -18.04
C SER A 48 7.46 -0.25 -17.68
N ARG A 49 6.57 -0.67 -16.77
CA ARG A 49 5.50 0.17 -16.24
C ARG A 49 6.08 1.29 -15.38
N THR A 50 5.52 2.48 -15.51
CA THR A 50 5.83 3.59 -14.60
C THR A 50 5.34 3.28 -13.19
N ARG A 51 5.89 3.95 -12.17
CA ARG A 51 5.46 3.79 -10.77
C ARG A 51 3.94 3.95 -10.59
N LYS A 52 3.34 4.88 -11.34
CA LYS A 52 1.89 5.15 -11.33
C LYS A 52 1.07 3.99 -11.91
N GLN A 53 1.60 3.31 -12.93
CA GLN A 53 0.99 2.14 -13.55
C GLN A 53 1.24 0.85 -12.75
N ALA A 54 2.35 0.76 -12.03
CA ALA A 54 2.71 -0.40 -11.23
C ALA A 54 1.87 -0.54 -9.95
N THR A 55 1.38 0.56 -9.38
CA THR A 55 0.45 0.51 -8.25
C THR A 55 -0.94 0.09 -8.69
N SER A 56 -1.35 -1.13 -8.34
CA SER A 56 -2.72 -1.59 -8.59
C SER A 56 -3.73 -0.76 -7.78
N LYS A 57 -4.97 -0.67 -8.29
CA LYS A 57 -6.08 0.00 -7.58
C LYS A 57 -6.26 -0.58 -6.17
N ALA A 58 -6.16 -1.91 -6.03
CA ALA A 58 -6.24 -2.61 -4.75
C ALA A 58 -5.11 -2.19 -3.78
N ALA A 59 -3.86 -2.14 -4.25
CA ALA A 59 -2.74 -1.69 -3.43
C ALA A 59 -2.90 -0.23 -2.96
N ARG A 60 -3.42 0.63 -3.85
CA ARG A 60 -3.75 2.03 -3.50
C ARG A 60 -4.84 2.09 -2.43
N THR A 61 -5.89 1.30 -2.58
CA THR A 61 -6.98 1.22 -1.58
C THR A 61 -6.48 0.71 -0.23
N MET A 62 -5.62 -0.32 -0.20
CA MET A 62 -5.04 -0.82 1.05
C MET A 62 -4.18 0.24 1.75
N LYS A 63 -3.34 0.96 0.99
CA LYS A 63 -2.55 2.08 1.53
C LYS A 63 -3.44 3.19 2.08
N GLN A 64 -4.50 3.56 1.37
CA GLN A 64 -5.45 4.57 1.82
C GLN A 64 -6.17 4.12 3.10
N LYS A 65 -6.60 2.85 3.17
CA LYS A 65 -7.25 2.30 4.36
C LYS A 65 -6.30 2.32 5.57
N ALA A 66 -5.06 1.88 5.39
CA ALA A 66 -4.04 1.94 6.44
C ALA A 66 -3.76 3.37 6.93
N ALA A 67 -3.65 4.34 6.00
CA ALA A 67 -3.48 5.75 6.33
C ALA A 67 -4.67 6.32 7.11
N ASN A 68 -5.90 6.02 6.68
CA ASN A 68 -7.12 6.45 7.36
C ASN A 68 -7.24 5.82 8.76
N THR A 69 -6.87 4.54 8.92
CA THR A 69 -6.84 3.88 10.23
C THR A 69 -5.80 4.51 11.15
N ALA A 70 -4.60 4.84 10.65
CA ALA A 70 -3.57 5.51 11.43
C ALA A 70 -4.03 6.89 11.92
N LEU A 71 -4.64 7.71 11.04
CA LEU A 71 -5.20 9.00 11.42
C LEU A 71 -6.29 8.88 12.49
N SER A 72 -7.22 7.93 12.31
CA SER A 72 -8.26 7.67 13.31
C SER A 72 -7.69 7.20 14.66
N HIS A 73 -6.55 6.52 14.67
CA HIS A 73 -5.89 6.12 15.92
C HIS A 73 -5.32 7.34 16.67
N TYR A 74 -4.72 8.29 15.95
CA TYR A 74 -4.26 9.55 16.56
C TYR A 74 -5.41 10.38 17.14
N ASP A 75 -6.53 10.47 16.42
CA ASP A 75 -7.72 11.19 16.90
C ASP A 75 -8.30 10.57 18.20
N ILE A 76 -8.20 9.24 18.36
CA ILE A 76 -8.66 8.55 19.57
C ILE A 76 -7.73 8.81 20.75
N GLU A 77 -6.42 8.85 20.55
CA GLU A 77 -5.44 9.12 21.60
C GLU A 77 -5.49 10.58 22.09
N GLU A 78 -5.57 11.56 21.18
CA GLU A 78 -5.71 12.98 21.54
C GLU A 78 -6.99 13.24 22.35
N ASN A 79 -8.09 12.56 21.99
CA ASN A 79 -9.37 12.69 22.70
C ASN A 79 -9.38 11.96 24.06
N ARG A 80 -8.55 10.92 24.23
CA ARG A 80 -8.33 10.26 25.54
C ARG A 80 -7.53 11.13 26.49
N GLU A 81 -6.50 11.82 26.00
CA GLU A 81 -5.69 12.74 26.82
C GLU A 81 -6.48 13.98 27.28
N SER A 82 -7.41 14.47 26.46
CA SER A 82 -8.25 15.63 26.80
C SER A 82 -9.44 15.31 27.73
N ARG A 83 -9.89 14.05 27.79
CA ARG A 83 -11.04 13.61 28.60
C ARG A 83 -10.88 13.82 30.12
N PRO A 84 -9.77 13.43 30.77
CA PRO A 84 -9.63 13.60 32.22
C PRO A 84 -9.66 15.08 32.63
N TYR A 85 -9.05 15.98 31.85
CA TYR A 85 -9.09 17.41 32.10
C TYR A 85 -10.50 18.00 32.00
N LYS A 86 -11.27 17.60 30.97
CA LYS A 86 -12.68 18.04 30.81
C LYS A 86 -13.58 17.54 31.93
N ILE A 87 -13.37 16.31 32.40
CA ILE A 87 -14.11 15.74 33.54
C ILE A 87 -13.74 16.49 34.84
N ALA A 88 -12.46 16.73 35.08
CA ALA A 88 -12.00 17.49 36.24
C ALA A 88 -12.59 18.91 36.27
N LEU A 89 -12.58 19.61 35.13
CA LEU A 89 -13.20 20.95 35.02
C LEU A 89 -14.71 20.95 35.28
N SER A 90 -15.42 19.93 34.81
CA SER A 90 -16.86 19.73 35.04
C SER A 90 -17.16 19.55 36.53
N ILE A 91 -16.39 18.71 37.20
CA ILE A 91 -16.50 18.45 38.64
C ILE A 91 -16.20 19.73 39.44
N MET A 92 -15.13 20.44 39.10
CA MET A 92 -14.78 21.70 39.78
C MET A 92 -15.86 22.77 39.62
N LYS A 93 -16.46 22.92 38.43
CA LYS A 93 -17.52 23.90 38.17
C LYS A 93 -18.81 23.59 38.94
N SER A 94 -19.18 22.31 39.04
CA SER A 94 -20.37 21.90 39.77
C SER A 94 -20.19 22.12 41.29
N HIS A 95 -19.04 21.79 41.86
CA HIS A 95 -18.75 22.07 43.27
C HIS A 95 -18.72 23.57 43.61
N TYR A 96 -18.24 24.41 42.69
CA TYR A 96 -18.23 25.86 42.88
C TYR A 96 -19.65 26.44 42.90
N GLN A 97 -20.57 25.92 42.08
CA GLN A 97 -21.96 26.37 42.04
C GLN A 97 -22.77 25.95 43.27
N THR A 98 -22.48 24.77 43.84
CA THR A 98 -23.13 24.31 45.08
C THR A 98 -22.65 25.07 46.33
N SER A 99 -21.46 25.68 46.29
CA SER A 99 -20.88 26.41 47.44
C SER A 99 -21.29 27.88 47.52
N GLN A 100 -22.10 28.36 46.56
CA GLN A 100 -22.55 29.76 46.43
C GLN A 100 -24.08 29.90 46.60
N GLN A 101 -24.74 28.88 47.17
CA GLN A 101 -26.14 28.91 47.62
C GLN A 101 -26.19 28.71 49.14
#